data_AF-A0A352QNF4-F1
#
_entry.id   AF-A0A352QNF4-F1
#
_cell.length_a   1.000
_cell.length_b   1.000
_cell.length_c   1.000
_cell.angle_alpha   90.00
_cell.angle_beta   90.00
_cell.angle_gamma   90.00
#
_symmetry.space_group_name_H-M   'P 1'
#
loop_
_entity.id
_entity.type
_entity.pdbx_description
1 polymer ?
#
loop_
_entity_poly.entity_id
_entity_poly.type
_entity_poly.pdbx_seq_one_letter_code
_entity_poly.pdbx_strand_id
1 'polypeptide(L)'
;MRSDTGGGGNPRPGEVSLAHNGVLFLDELAEWSRHALETLRQPMESGLITISRAARQSEFPARFQLVAAMNPCPCGWAGDPSGRCGCSAEAVARYRGKLSGPLLDRIDVQLAVPRLPPSELRPDGPPGESTATVRARVLAARERQLRRAGRPNAQLDQAQTERDCALQPEDRLLLERAIEQLQLSARALHRIQRVARTLADLAGEEDIGTAHVAEAIGYRLLDRAAPPA
;
A
#
# COMPACT_ATOMS: atom_id res chain seq x y z
N MET A 1 -4.43 -18.39 -7.01
CA MET A 1 -4.05 -18.88 -5.66
C MET A 1 -4.52 -20.31 -5.54
N ARG A 2 -3.63 -21.28 -5.31
CA ARG A 2 -4.02 -22.70 -5.30
C ARG A 2 -5.08 -22.96 -4.23
N SER A 3 -6.31 -23.24 -4.66
CA SER A 3 -7.34 -23.86 -3.85
C SER A 3 -7.34 -25.35 -4.21
N ASP A 4 -6.48 -26.14 -3.57
CA ASP A 4 -6.46 -27.59 -3.80
C ASP A 4 -7.68 -28.25 -3.15
N THR A 5 -8.64 -28.62 -4.00
CA THR A 5 -9.65 -29.65 -3.80
C THR A 5 -8.97 -31.03 -3.80
N GLY A 6 -8.75 -31.57 -2.61
CA GLY A 6 -8.22 -32.92 -2.39
C GLY A 6 -8.32 -33.27 -0.91
N GLY A 7 -9.06 -34.34 -0.60
CA GLY A 7 -9.28 -34.81 0.77
C GLY A 7 -8.02 -35.45 1.37
N GLY A 8 -7.72 -35.07 2.62
CA GLY A 8 -6.73 -35.74 3.48
C GLY A 8 -5.30 -35.20 3.41
N GLY A 9 -4.74 -34.85 4.57
CA GLY A 9 -3.28 -34.78 4.78
C GLY A 9 -2.68 -33.40 4.97
N ASN A 10 -2.74 -32.88 6.21
CA ASN A 10 -2.05 -31.72 6.78
C ASN A 10 -2.14 -30.38 6.00
N PRO A 11 -2.70 -29.30 6.59
CA PRO A 11 -2.67 -27.98 5.94
C PRO A 11 -1.22 -27.59 5.63
N ARG A 12 -0.98 -27.08 4.42
CA ARG A 12 0.34 -26.62 3.95
C ARG A 12 0.34 -25.10 3.81
N PRO A 13 1.50 -24.45 3.97
CA PRO A 13 1.62 -23.01 3.70
C PRO A 13 1.30 -22.72 2.24
N GLY A 14 0.45 -21.71 2.01
CA GLY A 14 0.18 -21.17 0.66
C GLY A 14 1.15 -20.06 0.29
N GLU A 15 0.98 -19.48 -0.91
CA GLU A 15 1.84 -18.40 -1.46
C GLU A 15 2.07 -17.24 -0.48
N VAL A 16 1.01 -16.83 0.21
CA VAL A 16 1.03 -15.76 1.21
C VAL A 16 1.98 -16.07 2.38
N SER A 17 2.06 -17.33 2.80
CA SER A 17 2.99 -17.77 3.84
C SER A 17 4.41 -17.98 3.31
N LEU A 18 4.55 -18.43 2.07
CA LEU A 18 5.85 -18.55 1.41
C LEU A 18 6.51 -17.18 1.20
N ALA A 19 5.71 -16.12 1.06
CA ALA A 19 6.19 -14.73 1.00
C ALA A 19 6.55 -14.12 2.38
N HIS A 20 6.53 -14.89 3.48
CA HIS A 20 6.86 -14.36 4.80
C HIS A 20 8.25 -13.72 4.85
N ASN A 21 8.32 -12.48 5.35
CA ASN A 21 9.48 -11.58 5.35
C ASN A 21 10.02 -11.22 3.95
N GLY A 22 9.26 -11.52 2.90
CA GLY A 22 9.54 -11.17 1.52
C GLY A 22 8.49 -10.22 0.94
N VAL A 23 8.37 -10.25 -0.39
CA VAL A 23 7.43 -9.44 -1.16
C VAL A 23 6.41 -10.36 -1.81
N LEU A 24 5.12 -10.06 -1.64
CA LEU A 24 4.04 -10.66 -2.42
C LEU A 24 3.68 -9.65 -3.51
N PHE A 25 4.04 -9.96 -4.75
CA PHE A 25 3.69 -9.14 -5.91
C PHE A 25 2.42 -9.67 -6.58
N LEU A 26 1.41 -8.82 -6.74
CA LEU A 26 0.18 -9.12 -7.46
C LEU A 26 0.03 -8.21 -8.67
N ASP A 27 0.29 -8.76 -9.85
CA ASP A 27 -0.04 -8.08 -11.09
C ASP A 27 -1.53 -8.21 -11.40
N GLU A 28 -2.06 -7.24 -12.14
CA GLU A 28 -3.45 -7.15 -12.55
C GLU A 28 -4.43 -7.33 -11.38
N LEU A 29 -4.22 -6.62 -10.26
CA LEU A 29 -4.94 -6.80 -9.00
C LEU A 29 -6.47 -6.87 -9.15
N ALA A 30 -7.04 -6.08 -10.06
CA ALA A 30 -8.47 -6.04 -10.33
C ALA A 30 -9.01 -7.27 -11.07
N GLU A 31 -8.17 -8.13 -11.64
CA GLU A 31 -8.57 -9.39 -12.28
C GLU A 31 -8.60 -10.58 -11.32
N TRP A 32 -8.09 -10.41 -10.10
CA TRP A 32 -8.19 -11.41 -9.06
C TRP A 32 -9.63 -11.56 -8.56
N SER A 33 -10.01 -12.79 -8.22
CA SER A 33 -11.33 -13.04 -7.64
C SER A 33 -11.49 -12.29 -6.32
N ARG A 34 -12.70 -11.75 -6.08
CA ARG A 34 -13.01 -11.04 -4.83
C ARG A 34 -12.69 -11.89 -3.60
N HIS A 35 -12.98 -13.19 -3.66
CA HIS A 35 -12.66 -14.11 -2.56
C HIS A 35 -11.15 -14.14 -2.25
N ALA A 36 -10.29 -14.28 -3.26
CA ALA A 36 -8.84 -14.31 -3.07
C ALA A 36 -8.31 -13.00 -2.45
N LEU A 37 -8.82 -11.86 -2.90
CA LEU A 37 -8.46 -10.54 -2.36
C LEU A 37 -8.91 -10.36 -0.91
N GLU A 38 -10.13 -10.79 -0.57
CA GLU A 38 -10.63 -10.70 0.81
C GLU A 38 -9.82 -11.59 1.76
N THR A 39 -9.29 -12.74 1.30
CA THR A 39 -8.40 -13.60 2.10
C THR A 39 -7.10 -12.90 2.49
N LEU A 40 -6.62 -11.90 1.73
CA LEU A 40 -5.41 -11.15 2.07
C LEU A 40 -5.59 -10.22 3.27
N ARG A 41 -6.83 -9.85 3.62
CA ARG A 41 -7.09 -8.85 4.66
C ARG A 41 -6.54 -9.24 6.02
N GLN A 42 -6.76 -10.48 6.45
CA GLN A 42 -6.27 -10.98 7.75
C GLN A 42 -4.74 -10.97 7.82
N PRO A 43 -4.00 -11.61 6.89
CA PRO A 43 -2.55 -11.65 6.98
C PRO A 43 -1.90 -10.27 6.81
N MET A 44 -2.53 -9.33 6.11
CA MET A 44 -2.07 -7.93 6.03
C MET A 44 -2.16 -7.15 7.36
N GLU A 45 -2.84 -7.68 8.39
CA GLU A 45 -2.87 -7.05 9.73
C GLU A 45 -2.14 -7.86 10.77
N SER A 46 -2.45 -9.16 10.86
CA SER A 46 -1.89 -10.02 11.91
C SER A 46 -0.50 -10.54 11.55
N GLY A 47 -0.17 -10.57 10.25
CA GLY A 47 1.01 -11.27 9.76
C GLY A 47 0.91 -12.79 9.92
N LEU A 48 -0.30 -13.32 10.08
CA LEU A 48 -0.61 -14.74 10.26
C LEU A 48 -1.80 -15.12 9.38
N ILE A 49 -1.80 -16.35 8.87
CA ILE A 49 -2.96 -16.95 8.22
C ILE A 49 -3.39 -18.19 8.98
N THR A 50 -4.69 -18.28 9.27
CA THR A 50 -5.29 -19.40 9.97
C THR A 50 -6.01 -20.28 8.96
N ILE A 51 -5.61 -21.54 8.84
CA ILE A 51 -6.27 -22.53 7.99
C ILE A 51 -7.03 -23.50 8.88
N SER A 52 -8.36 -23.49 8.77
CA SER A 52 -9.24 -24.43 9.47
C SER A 52 -9.74 -25.49 8.49
N ARG A 53 -9.42 -26.76 8.72
CA ARG A 53 -9.97 -27.89 7.95
C ARG A 53 -10.47 -28.98 8.90
N ALA A 54 -11.73 -29.39 8.70
CA ALA A 54 -12.44 -30.46 9.40
C ALA A 54 -12.36 -30.39 10.95
N ALA A 55 -11.23 -30.82 11.53
CA ALA A 55 -11.01 -30.93 12.98
C ALA A 55 -9.67 -30.32 13.47
N ARG A 56 -8.91 -29.62 12.60
CA ARG A 56 -7.64 -28.98 12.99
C ARG A 56 -7.57 -27.55 12.47
N GLN A 57 -7.10 -26.66 13.34
CA GLN A 57 -6.69 -25.31 13.03
C GLN A 57 -5.16 -25.28 12.98
N SER A 58 -4.60 -24.68 11.95
CA SER A 58 -3.15 -24.47 11.84
C SER A 58 -2.88 -23.03 11.45
N GLU A 59 -1.86 -22.45 12.07
CA GLU A 59 -1.44 -21.08 11.83
C GLU A 59 -0.11 -21.07 11.10
N PHE A 60 -0.01 -20.25 10.07
CA PHE A 60 1.21 -20.05 9.30
C PHE A 60 1.62 -18.57 9.32
N PRO A 61 2.92 -18.27 9.43
CA PRO A 61 3.40 -16.89 9.33
C PRO A 61 3.17 -16.33 7.92
N ALA A 62 2.89 -15.03 7.84
CA ALA A 62 2.47 -14.33 6.62
C ALA A 62 2.82 -12.82 6.66
N ARG A 63 3.94 -12.44 7.27
CA ARG A 63 4.41 -11.04 7.29
C ARG A 63 5.12 -10.66 5.98
N PHE A 64 4.38 -10.40 4.91
CA PHE A 64 4.93 -9.98 3.62
C PHE A 64 4.72 -8.48 3.38
N GLN A 65 5.54 -7.88 2.53
CA GLN A 65 5.23 -6.59 1.90
C GLN A 65 4.35 -6.87 0.67
N LEU A 66 3.14 -6.32 0.65
CA LEU A 66 2.31 -6.36 -0.55
C LEU A 66 2.79 -5.28 -1.53
N VAL A 67 3.00 -5.68 -2.78
CA VAL A 67 3.15 -4.77 -3.92
C VAL A 67 2.14 -5.22 -4.96
N ALA A 68 1.34 -4.30 -5.49
CA ALA A 68 0.32 -4.64 -6.46
C ALA A 68 0.25 -3.61 -7.58
N ALA A 69 -0.10 -4.07 -8.77
CA ALA A 69 -0.32 -3.24 -9.94
C ALA A 69 -1.70 -3.52 -10.52
N MET A 70 -2.33 -2.49 -11.10
CA MET A 70 -3.57 -2.64 -11.85
C MET A 70 -3.68 -1.54 -12.90
N ASN A 71 -4.46 -1.81 -13.93
CA ASN A 71 -4.83 -0.78 -14.90
C ASN A 71 -5.74 0.28 -14.25
N PRO A 72 -5.79 1.51 -14.77
CA PRO A 72 -6.69 2.55 -14.26
C PRO A 72 -8.16 2.31 -14.64
N CYS A 73 -8.42 1.48 -15.67
CA CYS A 73 -9.72 1.07 -16.19
C CYS A 73 -9.59 -0.22 -17.03
N PRO A 74 -10.69 -0.83 -17.51
CA PRO A 74 -10.63 -2.07 -18.30
C PRO A 74 -9.80 -1.97 -19.59
N CYS A 75 -9.77 -0.80 -20.25
CA CYS A 75 -8.99 -0.62 -21.47
C CYS A 75 -7.55 -0.13 -21.22
N GLY A 76 -7.20 0.22 -19.97
CA GLY A 76 -5.86 0.67 -19.59
C GLY A 76 -5.52 2.15 -19.86
N TRP A 77 -6.43 2.94 -20.44
CA TRP A 77 -6.13 4.31 -20.90
C TRP A 77 -6.77 5.43 -20.06
N ALA A 78 -7.51 5.13 -18.99
CA ALA A 78 -8.17 6.18 -18.20
C ALA A 78 -7.14 7.13 -17.57
N GLY A 79 -7.31 8.43 -17.80
CA GLY A 79 -6.37 9.47 -17.37
C GLY A 79 -5.15 9.65 -18.28
N ASP A 80 -5.06 8.90 -19.39
CA ASP A 80 -3.97 9.06 -20.36
C ASP A 80 -4.17 10.34 -21.20
N PRO A 81 -3.13 11.20 -21.35
CA PRO A 81 -3.22 12.44 -22.12
C PRO A 81 -3.59 12.27 -23.60
N SER A 82 -3.40 11.07 -24.16
CA SER A 82 -3.77 10.78 -25.56
C SER A 82 -5.28 10.73 -25.81
N GLY A 83 -6.11 10.70 -24.76
CA GLY A 83 -7.57 10.63 -24.89
C GLY A 83 -8.08 9.31 -25.47
N ARG A 84 -7.25 8.26 -25.54
CA ARG A 84 -7.59 6.95 -26.11
C ARG A 84 -8.63 6.15 -25.31
N CYS A 85 -8.96 6.60 -24.10
CA CYS A 85 -9.92 5.90 -23.24
C CYS A 85 -11.34 6.05 -23.78
N GLY A 86 -11.92 4.94 -24.25
CA GLY A 86 -13.34 4.86 -24.60
C GLY A 86 -14.26 4.39 -23.46
N CYS A 87 -13.74 4.19 -22.24
CA CYS A 87 -14.55 3.70 -21.12
C CYS A 87 -15.44 4.82 -20.55
N SER A 88 -16.72 4.51 -20.32
CA SER A 88 -17.60 5.41 -19.56
C SER A 88 -17.14 5.56 -18.11
N ALA A 89 -17.52 6.66 -17.46
CA ALA A 89 -17.24 6.88 -16.04
C ALA A 89 -17.76 5.72 -15.17
N GLU A 90 -18.94 5.17 -15.50
CA GLU A 90 -19.50 3.99 -14.83
C GLU A 90 -18.65 2.73 -15.02
N ALA A 91 -18.11 2.50 -16.23
CA ALA A 91 -17.24 1.36 -16.49
C ALA A 91 -15.92 1.46 -15.71
N VAL A 92 -15.35 2.67 -15.60
CA VAL A 92 -14.16 2.94 -14.78
C VAL A 92 -14.47 2.71 -13.30
N ALA A 93 -15.57 3.30 -12.78
CA ALA A 93 -15.97 3.16 -11.39
C ALA A 93 -16.24 1.70 -11.02
N ARG A 94 -16.95 0.95 -11.87
CA ARG A 94 -17.19 -0.50 -11.70
C ARG A 94 -15.91 -1.31 -11.69
N TYR A 95 -14.94 -0.96 -12.53
CA TYR A 95 -13.63 -1.63 -12.58
C TYR A 95 -12.84 -1.40 -11.29
N ARG A 96 -12.73 -0.15 -10.83
CA ARG A 96 -12.07 0.19 -9.56
C ARG A 96 -12.80 -0.43 -8.36
N GLY A 97 -14.13 -0.49 -8.41
CA GLY A 97 -14.98 -1.13 -7.40
C GLY A 97 -14.89 -2.66 -7.32
N LYS A 98 -14.12 -3.31 -8.21
CA LYS A 98 -13.72 -4.71 -8.02
C LYS A 98 -12.89 -4.87 -6.73
N LEU A 99 -12.13 -3.84 -6.36
CA LEU A 99 -11.41 -3.76 -5.09
C LEU A 99 -12.34 -3.23 -3.99
N SER A 100 -12.30 -3.86 -2.82
CA SER A 100 -13.13 -3.44 -1.70
C SER A 100 -12.45 -2.29 -0.93
N GLY A 101 -13.25 -1.33 -0.44
CA GLY A 101 -12.76 -0.28 0.46
C GLY A 101 -11.98 -0.82 1.66
N PRO A 102 -12.44 -1.89 2.35
CA PRO A 102 -11.66 -2.53 3.40
C PRO A 102 -10.28 -3.02 2.95
N LEU A 103 -10.13 -3.61 1.76
CA LEU A 103 -8.81 -4.01 1.25
C LEU A 103 -7.92 -2.79 1.01
N LEU A 104 -8.45 -1.78 0.32
CA LEU A 104 -7.74 -0.55 -0.02
C LEU A 104 -7.28 0.23 1.22
N ASP A 105 -8.08 0.22 2.28
CA ASP A 105 -7.72 0.80 3.58
C ASP A 105 -6.49 0.14 4.23
N ARG A 106 -6.12 -1.07 3.80
CA ARG A 106 -4.94 -1.80 4.26
C ARG A 106 -3.69 -1.55 3.41
N ILE A 107 -3.82 -0.82 2.30
CA ILE A 107 -2.70 -0.40 1.46
C ILE A 107 -2.23 0.98 1.95
N ASP A 108 -1.00 1.06 2.45
CA ASP A 108 -0.44 2.30 3.01
C ASP A 108 -0.15 3.35 1.94
N VAL A 109 0.33 2.93 0.77
CA VAL A 109 0.73 3.80 -0.34
C VAL A 109 0.05 3.36 -1.63
N GLN A 110 -0.63 4.29 -2.27
CA GLN A 110 -1.21 4.14 -3.60
C GLN A 110 -0.59 5.22 -4.50
N LEU A 111 -0.14 4.82 -5.70
CA LEU A 111 0.49 5.73 -6.66
C LEU A 111 -0.09 5.56 -8.06
N ALA A 112 -0.41 6.68 -8.71
CA ALA A 112 -0.70 6.72 -10.14
C ALA A 112 0.65 6.80 -10.84
N VAL A 113 0.96 5.78 -11.63
CA VAL A 113 2.14 5.82 -12.49
C VAL A 113 1.65 6.24 -13.87
N PRO A 114 1.88 7.51 -14.30
CA PRO A 114 1.51 7.94 -15.63
C PRO A 114 2.35 7.20 -16.67
N ARG A 115 1.81 7.05 -17.87
CA ARG A 115 2.57 6.55 -19.00
C ARG A 115 3.68 7.56 -19.33
N LEU A 116 4.91 7.09 -19.43
CA LEU A 116 6.04 7.89 -19.90
C LEU A 116 5.98 8.04 -21.42
N PRO A 117 6.26 9.23 -21.99
CA PRO A 117 6.37 9.39 -23.43
C PRO A 117 7.58 8.60 -23.96
N PRO A 118 7.55 8.12 -25.22
CA PRO A 118 8.65 7.35 -25.79
C PRO A 118 10.01 8.03 -25.72
N SER A 119 10.04 9.37 -25.73
CA SER A 119 11.25 10.18 -25.59
C SER A 119 11.95 10.00 -24.24
N GLU A 120 11.21 9.75 -23.17
CA GLU A 120 11.75 9.53 -21.82
C GLU A 120 12.17 8.09 -21.56
N LEU A 121 11.66 7.14 -22.37
CA LEU A 121 12.07 5.73 -22.35
C LEU A 121 13.35 5.48 -23.16
N ARG A 122 13.90 6.51 -23.81
CA ARG A 122 15.10 6.32 -24.62
C ARG A 122 16.31 6.04 -23.71
N PRO A 123 17.21 5.13 -24.11
CA PRO A 123 18.42 4.82 -23.35
C PRO A 123 19.35 6.03 -23.09
N ASP A 124 19.21 7.09 -23.87
CA ASP A 124 19.97 8.35 -23.78
C ASP A 124 19.31 9.43 -22.91
N GLY A 125 18.20 9.12 -22.23
CA GLY A 125 17.63 9.98 -21.19
C GLY A 125 18.58 10.16 -19.99
N PRO A 126 18.41 11.22 -19.17
CA PRO A 126 19.20 11.40 -17.97
C PRO A 126 19.03 10.15 -17.07
N PRO A 127 20.14 9.57 -16.57
CA PRO A 127 20.04 8.39 -15.73
C PRO A 127 19.28 8.76 -14.45
N GLY A 128 18.28 7.95 -14.09
CA GLY A 128 17.63 8.04 -12.80
C GLY A 128 18.59 7.74 -11.65
N GLU A 129 18.13 7.91 -10.41
CA GLU A 129 18.91 7.51 -9.23
C GLU A 129 19.30 6.03 -9.32
N SER A 130 20.57 5.71 -9.05
CA SER A 130 21.02 4.33 -9.01
C SER A 130 20.38 3.56 -7.85
N THR A 131 20.20 2.25 -7.99
CA THR A 131 19.73 1.39 -6.89
C THR A 131 20.65 1.49 -5.67
N ALA A 132 21.96 1.70 -5.86
CA ALA A 132 22.90 1.88 -4.77
C ALA A 132 22.63 3.17 -3.97
N THR A 133 22.35 4.28 -4.68
CA THR A 133 21.96 5.57 -4.08
C THR A 133 20.68 5.44 -3.26
N VAL A 134 19.64 4.84 -3.85
CA VAL A 134 18.36 4.64 -3.16
C VAL A 134 18.52 3.71 -1.96
N ARG A 135 19.30 2.64 -2.09
CA ARG A 135 19.59 1.71 -0.98
C ARG A 135 20.23 2.42 0.19
N ALA A 136 21.20 3.31 -0.04
CA ALA A 136 21.84 4.06 1.04
C ALA A 136 20.83 4.93 1.81
N ARG A 137 19.95 5.64 1.09
CA ARG A 137 18.87 6.44 1.68
C ARG A 137 17.91 5.58 2.52
N VAL A 138 17.49 4.44 2.00
CA VAL A 138 16.59 3.49 2.70
C VAL A 138 17.24 2.91 3.95
N LEU A 139 18.53 2.53 3.89
CA LEU A 139 19.24 1.99 5.04
C LEU A 139 19.38 3.03 6.17
N ALA A 140 19.71 4.28 5.84
CA ALA A 140 19.80 5.36 6.82
C ALA A 140 18.45 5.60 7.52
N ALA A 141 17.35 5.65 6.75
CA ALA A 141 16.01 5.77 7.32
C ALA A 141 15.67 4.57 8.23
N ARG A 142 15.99 3.34 7.79
CA ARG A 142 15.73 2.13 8.58
C ARG A 142 16.51 2.11 9.89
N GLU A 143 17.75 2.60 9.90
CA GLU A 143 18.54 2.73 11.12
C GLU A 143 17.91 3.71 12.12
N ARG A 144 17.38 4.85 11.65
CA ARG A 144 16.62 5.79 12.51
C ARG A 144 15.42 5.12 13.14
N GLN A 145 14.66 4.35 12.36
CA GLN A 145 13.48 3.60 12.85
C GLN A 145 13.86 2.58 13.92
N LEU A 146 14.93 1.82 13.69
CA LEU A 146 15.44 0.83 14.64
C LEU A 146 15.93 1.49 15.94
N ARG A 147 16.65 2.62 15.85
CA ARG A 147 17.09 3.36 17.05
C ARG A 147 15.91 3.93 17.85
N ARG A 148 14.88 4.43 17.18
CA ARG A 148 13.70 5.05 17.82
C ARG A 148 12.79 4.03 18.49
N ALA A 149 12.44 2.94 17.79
CA ALA A 149 11.37 2.02 18.22
C ALA A 149 11.76 0.54 18.22
N GLY A 150 13.00 0.20 17.86
CA GLY A 150 13.47 -1.18 17.74
C GLY A 150 12.85 -1.96 16.56
N ARG A 151 12.07 -1.29 15.70
CA ARG A 151 11.37 -1.91 14.57
C ARG A 151 11.07 -0.88 13.47
N PRO A 152 10.80 -1.32 12.22
CA PRO A 152 10.37 -0.42 11.15
C PRO A 152 9.04 0.27 11.46
N ASN A 153 8.82 1.48 10.94
CA ASN A 153 7.60 2.26 11.17
C ASN A 153 6.33 1.48 10.78
N ALA A 154 6.37 0.68 9.71
CA ALA A 154 5.24 -0.15 9.25
C ALA A 154 4.76 -1.18 10.30
N GLN A 155 5.61 -1.54 11.26
CA GLN A 155 5.35 -2.53 12.31
C GLN A 155 5.00 -1.90 13.67
N LEU A 156 4.87 -0.58 13.73
CA LEU A 156 4.40 0.08 14.95
C LEU A 156 2.94 -0.27 15.18
N ASP A 157 2.64 -0.65 16.43
CA ASP A 157 1.26 -0.73 16.92
C ASP A 157 0.69 0.68 17.18
N GLN A 158 -0.54 0.75 17.67
CA GLN A 158 -1.21 2.03 17.91
C GLN A 158 -0.48 2.89 18.94
N ALA A 159 -0.15 2.35 20.11
CA ALA A 159 0.52 3.10 21.18
C ALA A 159 1.93 3.55 20.75
N GLN A 160 2.64 2.72 19.98
CA GLN A 160 3.91 3.09 19.39
C GLN A 160 3.76 4.17 18.32
N THR A 161 2.69 4.13 17.51
CA THR A 161 2.40 5.17 16.51
C THR A 161 2.12 6.51 17.17
N GLU A 162 1.31 6.54 18.22
CA GLU A 162 1.00 7.76 18.98
C GLU A 162 2.25 8.39 19.60
N ARG A 163 3.17 7.55 20.13
CA ARG A 163 4.42 8.03 20.73
C ARG A 163 5.46 8.46 19.69
N ASP A 164 5.72 7.62 18.69
CA ASP A 164 6.88 7.77 17.79
C ASP A 164 6.53 8.49 16.48
N CYS A 165 5.25 8.70 16.18
CA CYS A 165 4.76 9.42 14.99
C CYS A 165 3.93 10.65 15.35
N ALA A 166 4.14 11.22 16.54
CA ALA A 166 3.46 12.44 16.98
C ALA A 166 3.65 13.58 15.97
N LEU A 167 2.56 14.28 15.67
CA LEU A 167 2.50 15.43 14.78
C LEU A 167 2.46 16.73 15.59
N GLN A 168 2.99 17.80 15.01
CA GLN A 168 2.78 19.15 15.54
C GLN A 168 1.29 19.55 15.44
N PRO A 169 0.80 20.50 16.26
CA PRO A 169 -0.63 20.85 16.28
C PRO A 169 -1.20 21.25 14.91
N GLU A 170 -0.44 21.98 14.11
CA GLU A 170 -0.83 22.40 12.76
C GLU A 170 -0.96 21.23 11.77
N ASP A 171 -0.03 20.28 11.84
CA ASP A 171 0.00 19.08 11.01
C ASP A 171 -1.09 18.09 11.39
N ARG A 172 -1.40 18.00 12.69
CA ARG A 172 -2.54 17.23 13.19
C ARG A 172 -3.86 17.79 12.63
N LEU A 173 -4.03 19.12 12.66
CA LEU A 173 -5.22 19.76 12.12
C LEU A 173 -5.33 19.56 10.59
N LEU A 174 -4.22 19.60 9.86
CA LEU A 174 -4.18 19.26 8.44
C LEU A 174 -4.65 17.84 8.19
N LEU A 175 -4.14 16.87 8.95
CA LEU A 175 -4.51 15.47 8.82
C LEU A 175 -5.99 15.23 9.15
N GLU A 176 -6.50 15.84 10.23
CA GLU A 176 -7.91 15.75 10.63
C GLU A 176 -8.84 16.27 9.52
N ARG A 177 -8.55 17.46 8.97
CA ARG A 177 -9.31 18.03 7.84
C ARG A 177 -9.29 17.13 6.62
N ALA A 178 -8.13 16.58 6.27
CA ALA A 178 -8.01 15.67 5.14
C ALA A 178 -8.83 14.40 5.34
N ILE A 179 -8.85 13.85 6.56
CA ILE A 179 -9.64 12.65 6.90
C ILE A 179 -11.13 12.91 6.76
N GLU A 180 -11.62 14.06 7.23
CA GLU A 180 -13.01 14.45 7.09
C GLU A 180 -13.39 14.66 5.62
N GLN A 181 -12.59 15.41 4.86
CA GLN A 181 -12.88 15.69 3.45
C GLN A 181 -12.83 14.42 2.58
N LEU A 182 -11.85 13.56 2.84
CA LEU A 182 -11.64 12.34 2.08
C LEU A 182 -12.44 11.16 2.64
N GLN A 183 -13.18 11.31 3.75
CA GLN A 183 -13.97 10.26 4.41
C GLN A 183 -13.12 9.01 4.73
N LEU A 184 -11.91 9.23 5.27
CA LEU A 184 -10.96 8.16 5.60
C LEU A 184 -11.28 7.51 6.95
N SER A 185 -10.96 6.23 7.09
CA SER A 185 -11.14 5.52 8.37
C SER A 185 -10.08 5.95 9.40
N ALA A 186 -10.38 5.79 10.69
CA ALA A 186 -9.40 6.01 11.76
C ALA A 186 -8.11 5.18 11.58
N ARG A 187 -8.20 4.03 10.91
CA ARG A 187 -7.02 3.24 10.57
C ARG A 187 -6.15 3.90 9.51
N ALA A 188 -6.76 4.54 8.52
CA ALA A 188 -6.02 5.30 7.52
C ALA A 188 -5.24 6.45 8.17
N LEU A 189 -5.75 7.07 9.24
CA LEU A 189 -5.04 8.07 10.05
C LEU A 189 -3.68 7.52 10.54
N HIS A 190 -3.67 6.39 11.25
CA HIS A 190 -2.43 5.77 11.74
C HIS A 190 -1.50 5.35 10.61
N ARG A 191 -2.04 4.91 9.46
CA ARG A 191 -1.22 4.57 8.29
C ARG A 191 -0.54 5.81 7.71
N ILE A 192 -1.27 6.91 7.55
CA ILE A 192 -0.73 8.18 7.05
C ILE A 192 0.37 8.69 7.99
N GLN A 193 0.16 8.65 9.32
CA GLN A 193 1.20 9.04 10.28
C GLN A 193 2.49 8.21 10.12
N ARG A 194 2.38 6.88 9.98
CA ARG A 194 3.54 6.00 9.80
C ARG A 194 4.26 6.24 8.47
N VAL A 195 3.52 6.59 7.42
CA VAL A 195 4.09 6.99 6.12
C VAL A 195 4.80 8.34 6.25
N ALA A 196 4.17 9.34 6.85
CA ALA A 196 4.76 10.65 7.09
C ALA A 196 6.04 10.55 7.95
N ARG A 197 6.04 9.70 8.98
CA ARG A 197 7.24 9.39 9.76
C ARG A 197 8.35 8.78 8.92
N THR A 198 8.00 7.89 7.99
CA THR A 198 8.97 7.27 7.08
C THR A 198 9.56 8.30 6.11
N LEU A 199 8.77 9.26 5.65
CA LEU A 199 9.24 10.37 4.82
C LEU A 199 10.23 11.26 5.59
N ALA A 200 9.91 11.63 6.84
CA ALA A 200 10.84 12.35 7.71
C ALA A 200 12.16 11.59 7.92
N ASP A 201 12.09 10.28 8.17
CA ASP A 201 13.29 9.43 8.31
C ASP A 201 14.13 9.39 7.02
N LEU A 202 13.51 9.45 5.85
CA LEU A 202 14.17 9.50 4.54
C LEU A 202 14.82 10.87 4.29
N ALA A 203 14.18 11.95 4.73
CA ALA A 203 14.73 13.31 4.69
C ALA A 203 15.84 13.52 5.74
N GLY A 204 15.90 12.66 6.76
CA GLY A 204 16.84 12.79 7.87
C GLY A 204 16.41 13.79 8.94
N GLU A 205 15.11 14.09 8.99
CA GLU A 205 14.51 15.03 9.94
C GLU A 205 14.02 14.30 11.20
N GLU A 206 14.19 14.94 12.36
CA GLU A 206 13.76 14.38 13.65
C GLU A 206 12.25 14.43 13.82
N ASP A 207 11.62 15.51 13.35
CA ASP A 207 10.19 15.77 13.44
C ASP A 207 9.47 15.51 12.11
N ILE A 208 8.17 15.20 12.19
CA ILE A 208 7.31 15.16 11.01
C ILE A 208 6.85 16.59 10.75
N GLY A 209 7.33 17.21 9.66
CA GLY A 209 6.79 18.48 9.17
C GLY A 209 5.63 18.34 8.18
N THR A 210 5.01 19.47 7.86
CA THR A 210 3.84 19.59 6.97
C THR A 210 4.03 18.96 5.60
N ALA A 211 5.22 19.09 5.00
CA ALA A 211 5.53 18.51 3.69
C ALA A 211 5.35 16.98 3.70
N HIS A 212 5.82 16.31 4.75
CA HIS A 212 5.68 14.86 4.91
C HIS A 212 4.23 14.42 5.07
N VAL A 213 3.44 15.19 5.84
CA VAL A 213 2.02 14.89 6.03
C VAL A 213 1.24 15.08 4.74
N ALA A 214 1.46 16.19 4.04
CA ALA A 214 0.82 16.47 2.76
C ALA A 214 1.14 15.39 1.71
N GLU A 215 2.39 14.97 1.60
CA GLU A 215 2.80 13.90 0.69
C GLU A 215 2.18 12.55 1.07
N ALA A 216 2.18 12.20 2.37
CA ALA A 216 1.57 10.96 2.85
C ALA A 216 0.04 10.91 2.60
N ILE A 217 -0.65 12.05 2.71
CA ILE A 217 -2.06 12.18 2.32
C ILE A 217 -2.21 11.98 0.81
N GLY A 218 -1.33 12.56 0.00
CA GLY A 218 -1.31 12.43 -1.46
C GLY A 218 -1.29 10.98 -1.92
N TYR A 219 -0.53 10.12 -1.23
CA TYR A 219 -0.47 8.67 -1.48
C TYR A 219 -1.78 7.90 -1.19
N ARG A 220 -2.86 8.56 -0.75
CA ARG A 220 -4.15 7.94 -0.46
C ARG A 220 -5.29 8.41 -1.37
N LEU A 221 -5.00 9.27 -2.35
CA LEU A 221 -6.02 9.93 -3.16
C LEU A 221 -6.56 9.11 -4.35
N LEU A 222 -5.90 8.02 -4.74
CA LEU A 222 -6.23 7.30 -5.99
C LEU A 222 -7.62 6.67 -6.04
N ASP A 223 -8.08 6.12 -4.93
CA ASP A 223 -9.41 5.53 -4.87
C ASP A 223 -10.54 6.58 -4.83
N ARG A 224 -10.19 7.84 -4.57
CA ARG A 224 -11.15 8.89 -4.20
C ARG A 224 -11.12 10.11 -5.12
N ALA A 225 -10.17 10.16 -6.06
CA ALA A 225 -10.24 11.06 -7.20
C ALA A 225 -11.34 10.57 -8.17
N ALA A 226 -12.56 11.10 -7.97
CA ALA A 226 -13.49 11.26 -9.08
C ALA A 226 -12.79 12.09 -10.18
N PRO A 227 -13.07 11.85 -11.47
CA PRO A 227 -12.63 12.80 -12.49
C PRO A 227 -13.21 14.18 -12.13
N PRO A 228 -12.45 15.28 -12.32
CA PRO A 228 -13.04 16.62 -12.21
C PRO A 228 -14.26 16.68 -13.13
N ALA A 229 -15.35 17.26 -12.60
CA ALA A 229 -16.57 17.55 -13.33
C ALA A 229 -16.30 18.43 -14.56
#